data_AF-S6FAN8-F1
#
_entry.id   AF-S6FAN8-F1
#
_cell.length_a   1.000
_cell.length_b   1.000
_cell.length_c   1.000
_cell.angle_alpha   90.00
_cell.angle_beta   90.00
_cell.angle_gamma   90.00
#
_symmetry.space_group_name_H-M   'P 1'
#
loop_
_entity.id
_entity.type
_entity.pdbx_description
1 polymer ?
#
loop_
_entity_poly.entity_id
_entity_poly.type
_entity_poly.pdbx_seq_one_letter_code
_entity_poly.pdbx_strand_id
1 'polypeptide(L)'
;MGISREEYKILKSKAERELKNYPYYLISLETPGLGSATRWDLVYEKSNCPSSKVESEAIDNDYRRRVIHAIEYVIDRLDNSSKKIIETSYFREDITREEVQEELKIDRNRYYRLKKNSLEKFILALAYI
;
A
#
# COMPACT_ATOMS: atom_id res chain seq x y z
N MET A 1 -2.24 -23.68 2.59
CA MET A 1 -1.69 -23.19 1.30
C MET A 1 -0.20 -22.98 1.49
N GLY A 2 0.65 -23.77 0.82
CA GLY A 2 2.09 -23.53 0.79
C GLY A 2 2.41 -22.64 -0.40
N ILE A 3 2.61 -21.35 -0.18
CA ILE A 3 3.04 -20.41 -1.22
C ILE A 3 4.53 -20.66 -1.48
N SER A 4 4.95 -20.72 -2.75
CA SER A 4 6.37 -20.86 -3.08
C SER A 4 7.16 -19.62 -2.65
N ARG A 5 8.48 -19.75 -2.49
CA ARG A 5 9.31 -18.62 -2.07
C ARG A 5 9.30 -17.50 -3.12
N GLU A 6 9.26 -17.87 -4.39
CA GLU A 6 9.18 -16.96 -5.53
C GLU A 6 7.83 -16.23 -5.56
N GLU A 7 6.71 -16.94 -5.42
CA GLU A 7 5.37 -16.36 -5.37
C GLU A 7 5.24 -15.36 -4.21
N TYR A 8 5.75 -15.73 -3.03
CA TYR A 8 5.73 -14.83 -1.87
C TYR A 8 6.49 -13.53 -2.15
N LYS A 9 7.63 -13.60 -2.85
CA LYS A 9 8.42 -12.41 -3.20
C LYS A 9 7.64 -11.49 -4.15
N ILE A 10 6.93 -12.05 -5.13
CA ILE A 10 6.10 -11.29 -6.08
C ILE A 10 4.94 -10.62 -5.34
N LEU A 11 4.20 -11.38 -4.53
CA LEU A 11 3.07 -10.87 -3.75
C LEU A 11 3.49 -9.81 -2.75
N LYS A 12 4.62 -10.00 -2.05
CA LYS A 12 5.20 -9.00 -1.16
C LYS A 12 5.51 -7.71 -1.91
N SER A 13 6.18 -7.82 -3.06
CA SER A 13 6.57 -6.65 -3.86
C SER A 13 5.34 -5.90 -4.37
N LYS A 14 4.30 -6.61 -4.79
CA LYS A 14 2.98 -6.03 -5.14
C LYS A 14 2.39 -5.30 -3.93
N ALA A 15 2.26 -5.96 -2.78
CA ALA A 15 1.68 -5.34 -1.59
C ALA A 15 2.43 -4.09 -1.13
N GLU A 16 3.77 -4.12 -1.11
CA GLU A 16 4.58 -2.94 -0.77
C GLU A 16 4.40 -1.80 -1.76
N ARG A 17 4.22 -2.10 -3.05
CA ARG A 17 3.94 -1.09 -4.09
C ARG A 17 2.56 -0.46 -3.88
N GLU A 18 1.52 -1.28 -3.67
CA GLU A 18 0.16 -0.78 -3.44
C GLU A 18 0.09 0.06 -2.16
N LEU A 19 0.76 -0.37 -1.07
CA LEU A 19 0.86 0.43 0.16
C LEU A 19 1.53 1.79 -0.06
N LYS A 20 2.59 1.86 -0.87
CA LYS A 20 3.22 3.16 -1.20
C LYS A 20 2.34 4.05 -2.10
N ASN A 21 1.53 3.43 -2.96
CA ASN A 21 0.63 4.16 -3.85
C ASN A 21 -0.67 4.59 -3.17
N TYR A 22 -1.00 4.00 -2.01
CA TYR A 22 -2.23 4.25 -1.28
C TYR A 22 -2.56 5.75 -1.09
N PRO A 23 -1.65 6.61 -0.59
CA PRO A 23 -1.96 8.03 -0.43
C PRO A 23 -2.30 8.72 -1.76
N TYR A 24 -1.64 8.32 -2.85
CA TYR A 24 -1.87 8.87 -4.18
C TYR A 24 -3.20 8.39 -4.77
N TYR A 25 -3.57 7.13 -4.52
CA TYR A 25 -4.88 6.60 -4.91
C TYR A 25 -6.00 7.33 -4.18
N LEU A 26 -5.83 7.59 -2.88
CA LEU A 26 -6.80 8.32 -2.07
C LEU A 26 -7.02 9.73 -2.63
N ILE A 27 -5.93 10.50 -2.82
CA ILE A 27 -6.00 11.85 -3.41
C ILE A 27 -6.70 11.82 -4.76
N SER A 28 -6.32 10.90 -5.66
CA SER A 28 -6.88 10.83 -7.01
C SER A 28 -8.39 10.56 -7.03
N LEU A 29 -8.93 9.84 -6.05
CA LEU A 29 -10.36 9.59 -5.94
C LEU A 29 -11.12 10.74 -5.28
N GLU A 30 -10.49 11.44 -4.34
CA GLU A 30 -11.07 12.58 -3.62
C GLU A 30 -11.05 13.87 -4.45
N THR A 31 -10.15 13.98 -5.44
CA THR A 31 -10.04 15.16 -6.32
C THR A 31 -10.34 14.84 -7.79
N PRO A 32 -11.54 14.33 -8.12
CA PRO A 32 -11.89 14.02 -9.50
C PRO A 32 -11.82 15.30 -10.35
N GLY A 33 -11.14 15.22 -11.49
CA GLY A 33 -10.96 16.33 -12.43
C GLY A 33 -9.66 17.14 -12.26
N LEU A 34 -8.89 16.94 -11.19
CA LEU A 34 -7.52 17.49 -11.06
C LEU A 34 -6.44 16.61 -11.70
N GLY A 35 -6.85 15.50 -12.34
CA GLY A 35 -5.94 14.47 -12.82
C GLY A 35 -5.53 13.50 -11.71
N SER A 36 -4.71 12.51 -12.04
CA SER A 36 -4.23 11.52 -11.06
C SER A 36 -3.02 12.03 -10.30
N ALA A 37 -3.04 11.92 -8.97
CA ALA A 37 -1.87 12.13 -8.14
C ALA A 37 -0.79 11.13 -8.56
N THR A 38 0.36 11.66 -8.99
CA THR A 38 1.42 10.87 -9.62
C THR A 38 2.67 10.90 -8.77
N ARG A 39 3.28 9.73 -8.62
CA ARG A 39 4.60 9.59 -8.05
C ARG A 39 5.66 9.96 -9.08
N TRP A 40 6.23 11.15 -8.92
CA TRP A 40 7.24 11.70 -9.84
C TRP A 40 8.56 10.92 -9.82
N ASP A 41 8.80 10.10 -8.79
CA ASP A 41 9.96 9.23 -8.67
C ASP A 41 9.87 7.94 -9.51
N LEU A 42 8.70 7.67 -10.12
CA LEU A 42 8.47 6.48 -10.94
C LEU A 42 8.35 6.82 -12.43
N VAL A 43 8.95 5.97 -13.27
CA VAL A 43 8.76 6.01 -14.72
C VAL A 43 7.61 5.07 -15.07
N TYR A 44 6.54 5.63 -15.64
CA TYR A 44 5.40 4.86 -16.14
C TYR A 44 5.53 4.63 -17.65
N GLU A 45 5.38 3.39 -18.09
CA GLU A 45 5.29 3.08 -19.51
C GLU A 45 3.92 3.54 -20.05
N LYS A 46 3.92 4.26 -21.17
CA LYS A 46 2.69 4.63 -21.86
C LYS A 46 2.02 3.36 -22.40
N SER A 47 0.89 2.97 -21.83
CA SER A 47 0.09 1.86 -22.34
C SER A 47 -0.58 2.26 -23.66
N ASN A 48 -0.16 1.66 -24.76
CA ASN A 48 -0.81 1.81 -26.07
C ASN A 48 -1.98 0.80 -26.20
N CYS A 49 -3.06 1.02 -25.45
CA CYS A 49 -4.31 0.27 -25.65
C CYS A 49 -5.33 1.12 -26.43
N PRO A 50 -5.95 0.59 -27.50
CA PRO A 50 -6.98 1.28 -28.27
C PRO A 50 -8.35 1.17 -27.55
N SER A 51 -8.42 1.62 -26.31
CA SER A 51 -9.65 1.69 -25.51
C SER A 51 -10.13 3.13 -25.36
N SER A 52 -11.44 3.32 -25.13
CA SER A 52 -11.99 4.62 -24.79
C SER A 52 -11.32 5.13 -23.51
N LYS A 53 -10.82 6.37 -23.53
CA LYS A 53 -10.17 7.00 -22.36
C LYS A 53 -11.06 6.94 -21.11
N VAL A 54 -12.36 7.10 -21.30
CA VAL A 54 -13.36 7.10 -20.21
C VAL A 54 -13.51 5.71 -19.60
N GLU A 55 -13.56 4.66 -20.44
CA GLU A 55 -13.65 3.28 -19.95
C GLU A 55 -12.39 2.87 -19.19
N SER A 56 -11.22 3.23 -19.71
CA SER A 56 -9.95 2.97 -19.03
C SER A 56 -9.84 3.69 -17.69
N GLU A 57 -10.26 4.96 -17.62
CA GLU A 57 -10.27 5.72 -16.37
C GLU A 57 -11.25 5.13 -15.35
N ALA A 58 -12.42 4.65 -15.79
CA ALA A 58 -13.38 3.99 -14.92
C ALA A 58 -12.82 2.69 -14.32
N ILE A 59 -12.17 1.85 -15.15
CA ILE A 59 -11.53 0.60 -14.71
C ILE A 59 -10.42 0.88 -13.69
N ASP A 60 -9.59 1.90 -13.96
CA ASP A 60 -8.50 2.29 -13.07
C ASP A 60 -9.02 2.79 -11.72
N ASN A 61 -10.08 3.61 -11.72
CA ASN A 61 -10.70 4.10 -10.50
C ASN A 61 -11.32 2.97 -9.66
N ASP A 62 -11.97 2.00 -10.29
CA ASP A 62 -12.51 0.83 -9.60
C ASP A 62 -11.41 -0.09 -9.04
N TYR A 63 -10.28 -0.22 -9.75
CA TYR A 63 -9.10 -0.87 -9.19
C TYR A 63 -8.57 -0.13 -7.95
N ARG A 64 -8.37 1.18 -8.04
CA ARG A 64 -7.89 2.03 -6.91
C ARG A 64 -8.81 1.92 -5.70
N ARG A 65 -10.13 1.97 -5.90
CA ARG A 65 -11.14 1.80 -4.84
C ARG A 65 -11.01 0.46 -4.13
N ARG A 66 -10.87 -0.64 -4.88
CA ARG A 66 -10.69 -1.98 -4.30
C ARG A 66 -9.42 -2.07 -3.47
N VAL A 67 -8.31 -1.52 -3.97
CA VAL A 67 -7.03 -1.47 -3.25
C VAL A 67 -7.15 -0.66 -1.95
N ILE A 68 -7.73 0.55 -2.00
CA ILE A 68 -7.95 1.39 -0.82
C ILE A 68 -8.80 0.66 0.21
N HIS A 69 -9.96 0.13 -0.19
CA HIS A 69 -10.85 -0.57 0.71
C HIS A 69 -10.17 -1.77 1.38
N ALA A 70 -9.34 -2.53 0.65
CA ALA A 70 -8.60 -3.64 1.22
C ALA A 70 -7.52 -3.17 2.22
N ILE A 71 -6.83 -2.06 1.94
CA ILE A 71 -5.84 -1.49 2.84
C ILE A 71 -6.51 -0.97 4.12
N GLU A 72 -7.58 -0.19 4.01
CA GLU A 72 -8.36 0.33 5.13
C GLU A 72 -8.92 -0.80 5.99
N TYR A 73 -9.50 -1.83 5.36
CA TYR A 73 -10.02 -3.01 6.05
C TYR A 73 -8.97 -3.70 6.94
N VAL A 74 -7.73 -3.81 6.45
CA VAL A 74 -6.62 -4.39 7.23
C VAL A 74 -6.17 -3.43 8.31
N ILE A 75 -6.00 -2.14 8.00
CA ILE A 75 -5.57 -1.09 8.95
C ILE A 75 -6.50 -1.03 10.16
N ASP A 76 -7.82 -1.09 9.96
CA ASP A 76 -8.81 -1.02 11.03
C ASP A 76 -8.78 -2.23 11.97
N ARG A 77 -8.14 -3.33 11.56
CA ARG A 77 -7.98 -4.57 12.34
C ARG A 77 -6.58 -4.77 12.89
N LEU A 78 -5.64 -3.87 12.59
CA LEU A 78 -4.32 -3.90 13.21
C LEU A 78 -4.40 -3.32 14.63
N ASP A 79 -3.55 -3.85 15.52
CA ASP A 79 -3.29 -3.20 16.79
C ASP A 79 -2.58 -1.85 16.57
N ASN A 80 -2.74 -0.93 17.52
CA ASN A 80 -2.22 0.43 17.41
C ASN A 80 -0.71 0.48 17.12
N SER A 81 0.08 -0.42 17.70
CA SER A 81 1.52 -0.48 17.45
C SER A 81 1.82 -0.87 16.00
N SER A 82 1.22 -1.95 15.50
CA SER A 82 1.36 -2.38 14.12
C SER A 82 0.85 -1.34 13.12
N LYS A 83 -0.28 -0.68 13.40
CA LYS A 83 -0.83 0.39 12.58
C LYS A 83 0.17 1.54 12.45
N LYS A 84 0.68 2.06 13.57
CA LYS A 84 1.69 3.13 13.60
C LYS A 84 2.95 2.77 12.80
N ILE A 85 3.43 1.54 12.95
CA ILE A 85 4.61 1.03 12.22
C ILE A 85 4.37 1.02 10.71
N ILE A 86 3.18 0.61 10.26
CA ILE A 86 2.83 0.56 8.83
C ILE A 86 2.65 1.96 8.26
N GLU A 87 1.91 2.84 8.95
CA GLU A 87 1.71 4.23 8.55
C GLU A 87 3.06 4.95 8.38
N THR A 88 3.95 4.81 9.35
CA THR A 88 5.29 5.41 9.30
C THR A 88 6.19 4.77 8.24
N SER A 89 5.96 3.50 7.91
CA SER A 89 6.78 2.79 6.93
C SER A 89 6.40 3.09 5.48
N TYR A 90 5.14 3.44 5.21
CA TYR A 90 4.61 3.46 3.84
C TYR A 90 3.80 4.73 3.50
N PHE A 91 3.23 5.44 4.48
CA PHE A 91 2.33 6.57 4.23
C PHE A 91 2.92 7.92 4.67
N ARG A 92 3.83 7.90 5.64
CA ARG A 92 4.45 9.09 6.23
C ARG A 92 5.95 9.09 5.98
N GLU A 93 6.46 10.21 5.48
CA GLU A 93 7.90 10.43 5.27
C GLU A 93 8.50 11.36 6.34
N ASP A 94 7.66 11.96 7.19
CA ASP A 94 8.01 12.93 8.23
C ASP A 94 8.45 12.28 9.55
N ILE A 95 8.24 10.97 9.74
CA ILE A 95 8.55 10.25 10.98
C ILE A 95 9.57 9.16 10.71
N THR A 96 10.60 9.10 11.54
CA THR A 96 11.67 8.10 11.44
C THR A 96 11.32 6.80 12.18
N ARG A 97 12.04 5.73 11.85
CA ARG A 97 11.89 4.44 12.54
C ARG A 97 12.24 4.59 14.02
N GLU A 98 13.32 5.30 14.30
CA GLU A 98 13.88 5.51 15.62
C GLU A 98 12.87 6.18 16.55
N GLU A 99 12.19 7.23 16.08
CA GLU A 99 11.12 7.91 16.82
C GLU A 99 9.96 6.96 17.16
N VAL A 100 9.52 6.13 16.21
CA VAL A 100 8.46 5.15 16.46
C VAL A 100 8.90 4.08 17.47
N GLN A 101 10.17 3.67 17.43
CA GLN A 101 10.70 2.70 18.39
C GLN A 101 10.74 3.26 19.81
N GLU A 102 11.11 4.54 19.96
CA GLU A 102 11.12 5.25 21.24
C GLU A 102 9.69 5.44 21.76
N GLU A 103 8.76 5.89 20.91
CA GLU A 103 7.35 6.09 21.26
C GLU A 103 6.69 4.78 21.74
N LEU A 104 6.89 3.70 20.99
CA LEU A 104 6.31 2.39 21.29
C LEU A 104 7.10 1.62 22.36
N LYS A 105 8.26 2.12 22.78
CA LYS A 105 9.19 1.46 23.71
C LYS A 105 9.54 0.03 23.27
N ILE A 106 9.86 -0.16 22.00
CA ILE A 106 10.21 -1.46 21.41
C ILE A 106 11.62 -1.48 20.83
N ASP A 107 12.28 -2.62 20.96
CA ASP A 107 13.57 -2.85 20.33
C ASP A 107 13.45 -3.03 18.80
N ARG A 108 14.59 -2.98 18.12
CA ARG A 108 14.68 -3.09 16.66
C ARG A 108 14.14 -4.41 16.13
N ASN A 109 14.42 -5.52 16.80
CA ASN A 109 13.98 -6.83 16.33
C ASN A 109 12.46 -6.95 16.44
N ARG A 110 11.89 -6.45 17.55
CA ARG A 110 10.44 -6.40 17.73
C ARG A 110 9.76 -5.51 16.69
N TYR A 111 10.34 -4.35 16.36
CA TYR A 111 9.84 -3.48 15.28
C TYR A 111 9.73 -4.23 13.94
N TYR A 112 10.82 -4.85 13.48
CA TYR A 112 10.82 -5.55 12.19
C TYR A 112 9.91 -6.78 12.18
N ARG A 113 9.75 -7.46 13.33
CA ARG A 113 8.81 -8.57 13.46
C ARG A 113 7.36 -8.10 13.33
N LEU A 114 6.98 -7.02 14.02
CA LEU A 114 5.65 -6.43 13.90
C LEU A 114 5.37 -5.92 12.49
N LYS A 115 6.34 -5.23 11.88
CA LYS A 115 6.25 -4.79 10.48
C LYS A 115 6.01 -5.98 9.53
N LYS A 116 6.81 -7.05 9.66
CA LYS A 116 6.68 -8.25 8.82
C LYS A 116 5.29 -8.90 8.99
N ASN A 117 4.88 -9.16 10.22
CA ASN A 117 3.59 -9.80 10.51
C ASN A 117 2.41 -8.94 10.00
N SER A 118 2.53 -7.62 10.07
CA SER A 118 1.52 -6.70 9.55
C SER A 118 1.49 -6.72 8.02
N LEU A 119 2.66 -6.71 7.38
CA LEU A 119 2.78 -6.80 5.93
C LEU A 119 2.18 -8.10 5.38
N GLU A 120 2.33 -9.23 6.08
CA GLU A 120 1.71 -10.50 5.68
C GLU A 120 0.17 -10.40 5.62
N LYS A 121 -0.47 -9.62 6.52
CA LYS A 121 -1.91 -9.38 6.47
C LYS A 121 -2.32 -8.57 5.22
N PHE A 122 -1.52 -7.57 4.83
CA PHE A 122 -1.75 -6.83 3.58
C PHE A 122 -1.53 -7.70 2.35
N ILE A 123 -0.50 -8.56 2.36
CA ILE A 123 -0.27 -9.50 1.27
C ILE A 123 -1.50 -10.38 1.04
N LEU A 124 -2.10 -10.91 2.11
CA LEU A 124 -3.32 -11.72 2.00
C LEU A 124 -4.51 -10.94 1.45
N ALA A 125 -4.71 -9.70 1.90
CA ALA A 125 -5.82 -8.86 1.45
C ALA A 125 -5.68 -8.43 -0.03
N LEU A 126 -4.46 -8.14 -0.47
CA LEU A 126 -4.16 -7.63 -1.81
C LEU A 126 -3.86 -8.73 -2.85
N ALA A 127 -3.70 -9.98 -2.42
CA ALA A 127 -3.47 -11.11 -3.32
C ALA A 127 -4.64 -11.38 -4.26
N TYR A 128 -5.87 -11.02 -3.84
CA TYR A 128 -7.12 -11.33 -4.55
C TYR A 128 -7.71 -10.14 -5.33
N ILE A 129 -6.96 -9.05 -5.47
CA ILE A 129 -7.33 -7.85 -6.23
C ILE A 129 -6.60 -7.86 -7.57
#